data_AF-A0A2G9XBE2-F1
#
_entry.id   AF-A0A2G9XBE2-F1
#
_cell.length_a   1.000
_cell.length_b   1.000
_cell.length_c   1.000
_cell.angle_alpha   90.00
_cell.angle_beta   90.00
_cell.angle_gamma   90.00
#
_symmetry.space_group_name_H-M   'P 1'
#
loop_
_entity.id
_entity.type
_entity.pdbx_description
1 polymer ?
#
loop_
_entity_poly.entity_id
_entity_poly.type
_entity_poly.pdbx_seq_one_letter_code
_entity_poly.pdbx_strand_id
1 'polypeptide(L)' 'MTATENLNLINELTLWVVFEIATLVFLLIYALFSLLVVRQIYLMNKALITGIASYIKLIGWVHLAFALMVLFILVSTIL' A
#
# COMPACT_ATOMS: atom_id res chain seq x y z
N MET A 1 -25.93 -25.56 17.37
CA MET A 1 -24.81 -25.60 16.41
C MET A 1 -24.14 -26.95 16.47
N THR A 2 -23.92 -27.59 15.33
CA THR A 2 -23.22 -28.89 15.24
C THR A 2 -21.70 -28.66 15.27
N ALA A 3 -20.90 -29.64 15.70
CA ALA A 3 -19.44 -29.51 15.75
C ALA A 3 -18.80 -29.12 14.40
N THR A 4 -19.44 -29.50 13.30
CA THR A 4 -19.06 -29.13 11.93
C THR A 4 -19.25 -27.64 11.64
N GLU A 5 -20.29 -27.01 12.20
CA GLU A 5 -20.59 -25.58 12.02
C GLU A 5 -19.54 -24.72 12.72
N ASN A 6 -19.15 -25.09 13.94
CA ASN A 6 -18.08 -24.41 14.67
C ASN A 6 -16.74 -24.49 13.93
N LEU A 7 -16.46 -25.63 13.29
CA LEU A 7 -15.22 -25.86 12.57
C LEU A 7 -15.15 -25.02 11.28
N ASN A 8 -16.27 -24.86 10.58
CA ASN A 8 -16.37 -23.97 9.41
C ASN A 8 -16.15 -22.50 9.80
N LEU A 9 -16.76 -22.03 10.90
CA LEU A 9 -16.58 -20.67 11.38
C LEU A 9 -15.13 -20.35 11.76
N ILE A 10 -14.42 -21.29 12.38
CA ILE A 10 -12.99 -21.14 12.71
C ILE A 10 -12.14 -21.03 11.44
N ASN A 11 -12.44 -21.84 10.42
CA ASN A 11 -11.70 -21.82 9.15
C ASN A 11 -11.92 -20.50 8.39
N GLU A 12 -13.15 -20.01 8.34
CA GLU A 12 -13.48 -18.72 7.71
C GLU A 12 -12.80 -17.54 8.42
N LEU A 13 -12.85 -17.52 9.76
CA LEU A 13 -12.18 -16.50 10.56
C LEU A 13 -10.66 -16.53 10.35
N THR A 14 -10.06 -17.73 10.33
CA THR A 14 -8.61 -17.89 10.10
C THR A 14 -8.21 -17.38 8.71
N LEU A 15 -8.99 -17.71 7.68
CA LEU A 15 -8.76 -17.24 6.32
C LEU A 15 -8.84 -15.71 6.22
N TRP A 16 -9.80 -15.09 6.90
CA TRP A 16 -9.96 -13.64 6.92
C TRP A 16 -8.74 -12.94 7.55
N VAL A 17 -8.28 -13.40 8.70
CA VAL A 17 -7.10 -12.86 9.39
C VAL A 17 -5.83 -13.01 8.52
N VAL A 18 -5.67 -14.13 7.84
CA VAL A 18 -4.56 -14.34 6.90
C VAL A 18 -4.59 -13.31 5.76
N PHE A 19 -5.78 -13.02 5.23
CA PHE A 19 -5.96 -12.04 4.16
C PHE A 19 -5.65 -10.60 4.61
N GLU A 20 -6.06 -10.23 5.82
CA GLU A 20 -5.75 -8.92 6.42
C GLU A 20 -4.23 -8.73 6.56
N ILE A 21 -3.54 -9.71 7.14
CA ILE A 21 -2.08 -9.67 7.33
C ILE A 21 -1.36 -9.62 5.98
N ALA A 22 -1.78 -10.46 5.01
CA ALA A 22 -1.18 -10.46 3.68
C ALA A 22 -1.34 -9.10 3.00
N THR A 23 -2.54 -8.51 3.06
CA THR A 23 -2.82 -7.19 2.49
C THR A 23 -1.95 -6.11 3.14
N LEU A 24 -1.79 -6.13 4.46
CA LEU A 24 -0.94 -5.19 5.18
C LEU A 24 0.53 -5.27 4.72
N VAL A 25 1.07 -6.48 4.58
CA VAL A 25 2.44 -6.69 4.10
C VAL A 25 2.61 -6.19 2.66
N PHE A 26 1.67 -6.52 1.76
CA PHE A 26 1.70 -6.03 0.39
C PHE A 26 1.66 -4.51 0.32
N LEU A 27 0.81 -3.88 1.14
CA LEU A 27 0.65 -2.44 1.14
C LEU A 27 1.87 -1.71 1.71
N LEU A 28 2.53 -2.31 2.72
CA LEU A 28 3.79 -1.81 3.23
C LEU A 28 4.89 -1.83 2.14
N ILE A 29 5.01 -2.93 1.40
CA ILE A 29 5.94 -3.04 0.27
C ILE A 29 5.59 -2.00 -0.80
N TYR A 30 4.30 -1.82 -1.10
CA TYR A 30 3.83 -0.81 -2.06
C TYR A 30 4.19 0.62 -1.63
N ALA A 31 4.06 0.96 -0.34
CA ALA A 31 4.47 2.27 0.18
C ALA A 31 5.99 2.49 0.03
N LEU A 32 6.80 1.47 0.33
CA LEU A 32 8.25 1.51 0.09
C LEU A 32 8.58 1.68 -1.39
N PHE A 33 7.87 0.97 -2.28
CA PHE A 33 8.02 1.11 -3.72
C PHE A 33 7.68 2.53 -4.19
N SER A 34 6.57 3.09 -3.70
CA SER A 34 6.20 4.48 -4.02
C SER A 34 7.26 5.48 -3.58
N LEU A 35 7.94 5.25 -2.45
CA LEU A 35 9.06 6.10 -2.01
C LEU A 35 10.25 6.01 -2.98
N LEU A 36 10.56 4.80 -3.45
CA LEU A 36 11.59 4.58 -4.47
C LEU A 36 11.24 5.30 -5.77
N VAL A 37 9.97 5.28 -6.19
CA VAL A 37 9.50 6.00 -7.39
C VAL A 37 9.76 7.50 -7.26
N VAL A 38 9.44 8.12 -6.11
CA VAL A 38 9.74 9.56 -5.89
C VAL A 38 11.24 9.85 -6.00
N ARG A 39 12.07 8.97 -5.43
CA ARG A 39 13.53 9.10 -5.55
C ARG A 39 14.00 8.99 -7.00
N GLN A 40 13.44 8.05 -7.77
CA GLN A 40 13.79 7.89 -9.19
C GLN A 40 13.38 9.12 -10.01
N ILE A 41 12.18 9.63 -9.78
CA ILE A 41 11.71 10.87 -10.42
C ILE A 41 12.67 12.03 -10.11
N TYR A 42 13.14 12.16 -8.87
CA TYR A 42 14.10 13.20 -8.50
C TYR A 42 15.44 13.06 -9.22
N LEU A 43 15.96 11.85 -9.38
CA LEU A 43 17.21 11.60 -10.10
C LEU A 43 17.05 11.87 -11.60
N MET A 44 15.95 11.43 -12.21
CA MET A 44 15.67 11.62 -13.63
C MET A 44 15.36 13.08 -13.98
N ASN A 45 14.73 13.83 -13.09
CA ASN A 45 14.43 15.24 -13.31
C ASN A 45 15.67 16.11 -13.50
N LYS A 46 16.85 15.68 -13.05
CA LYS A 46 18.10 16.39 -13.32
C LYS A 46 18.51 16.35 -14.80
N ALA A 47 18.04 15.35 -15.53
CA ALA A 47 18.30 15.19 -16.96
C ALA A 47 17.21 15.84 -17.85
N LEU A 48 16.01 16.04 -17.32
CA LEU A 48 14.88 16.62 -18.04
C LEU A 48 14.90 18.16 -17.95
N ILE A 49 15.48 18.81 -18.97
CA ILE A 49 15.45 20.27 -19.15
C ILE A 49 14.12 20.68 -19.81
N THR A 50 12.99 20.25 -19.25
CA THR A 50 11.66 20.57 -19.77
C THR A 50 10.71 20.95 -18.64
N GLY A 51 9.75 21.84 -18.90
CA GLY A 51 8.75 22.26 -17.92
C GLY A 51 7.90 21.11 -17.35
N ILE A 52 7.89 19.96 -18.02
CA ILE A 52 7.18 18.74 -17.62
C ILE A 52 7.79 18.11 -16.35
N ALA A 53 9.09 18.31 -16.11
CA ALA A 53 9.81 17.78 -14.95
C ALA A 53 9.12 18.09 -13.61
N SER A 54 8.62 19.33 -13.46
CA SER A 54 7.94 19.77 -12.24
C SER A 54 6.62 19.02 -12.01
N TYR A 55 5.83 18.80 -13.07
CA TYR A 55 4.57 18.07 -12.99
C TYR A 55 4.77 16.59 -12.65
N ILE A 56 5.78 15.93 -13.23
CA ILE A 56 6.10 14.53 -12.91
C ILE A 56 6.51 14.40 -11.43
N LYS A 57 7.27 15.36 -10.91
CA LYS A 57 7.63 15.40 -9.48
C LYS A 57 6.39 15.48 -8.60
N LEU A 58 5.44 16.35 -8.94
CA LEU A 58 4.19 16.49 -8.19
C LEU A 58 3.39 15.19 -8.20
N ILE A 59 3.25 14.55 -9.36
CA ILE A 59 2.54 13.25 -9.47
C ILE A 59 3.19 12.19 -8.59
N GLY A 60 4.53 12.12 -8.55
CA GLY A 60 5.25 11.21 -7.66
C GLY A 60 4.92 11.43 -6.19
N TRP A 61 4.88 12.69 -5.74
CA TRP A 61 4.52 13.03 -4.36
C TRP A 61 3.06 12.70 -4.04
N VAL A 62 2.13 12.96 -4.97
CA VAL A 62 0.71 12.60 -4.81
C VAL A 62 0.55 11.08 -4.71
N HIS A 63 1.27 10.32 -5.53
CA HIS A 63 1.27 8.86 -5.49
C HIS A 63 1.78 8.32 -4.13
N LEU A 64 2.86 8.91 -3.60
CA LEU A 64 3.36 8.56 -2.27
C LEU A 64 2.39 8.93 -1.16
N ALA A 65 1.78 10.12 -1.23
CA ALA A 65 0.77 10.53 -0.27
C ALA A 65 -0.44 9.57 -0.28
N PHE A 66 -0.88 9.14 -1.47
CA PHE A 66 -1.95 8.15 -1.60
C PHE A 66 -1.55 6.80 -0.99
N ALA A 67 -0.35 6.29 -1.27
CA ALA A 67 0.13 5.03 -0.69
C ALA A 67 0.17 5.06 0.84
N LEU A 68 0.67 6.16 1.42
CA LEU A 68 0.71 6.36 2.87
C LEU A 68 -0.68 6.52 3.48
N MET A 69 -1.59 7.22 2.81
CA MET A 69 -2.98 7.38 3.25
C MET A 69 -3.70 6.03 3.31
N VAL A 70 -3.58 5.19 2.28
CA VAL A 70 -4.20 3.87 2.27
C VAL A 70 -3.59 2.96 3.34
N LEU A 71 -2.27 3.04 3.57
CA LEU A 71 -1.61 2.31 4.64
C LEU A 71 -2.12 2.72 6.02
N PHE A 72 -2.24 4.03 6.25
CA PHE A 72 -2.78 4.57 7.49
C PHE A 72 -4.22 4.08 7.75
N ILE A 73 -5.08 4.17 6.73
CA ILE A 73 -6.48 3.69 6.82
C ILE A 73 -6.50 2.20 7.17
N LEU A 74 -5.76 1.36 6.43
CA LEU A 74 -5.75 -0.07 6.63
C LEU A 74 -5.28 -0.46 8.05
N VAL A 75 -4.18 0.16 8.51
CA VAL A 75 -3.68 -0.06 9.87
C VAL A 75 -4.71 0.37 10.91
N SER A 76 -5.38 1.52 10.72
CA SER A 76 -6.41 2.02 11.65
C SER A 76 -7.69 1.19 11.68
N THR A 77 -7.98 0.42 10.63
CA THR A 77 -9.16 -0.47 10.59
C THR A 77 -8.89 -1.86 11.15
N ILE A 78 -7.63 -2.32 11.09
CA ILE A 78 -7.22 -3.65 11.58
C ILE A 78 -6.86 -3.61 13.08
N LEU A 79 -6.27 -2.51 13.56
CA LEU A 79 -5.80 -2.31 14.93
C LEU A 79 -6.84 -1.60 15.80
#